data_AF-A0A350UHX0-F1
#
_entry.id   AF-A0A350UHX0-F1
#
_cell.length_a   1.000
_cell.length_b   1.000
_cell.length_c   1.000
_cell.angle_alpha   90.00
_cell.angle_beta   90.00
_cell.angle_gamma   90.00
#
_symmetry.space_group_name_H-M   'P 1'
#
loop_
_entity.id
_entity.type
_entity.pdbx_description
1 polymer ?
#
loop_
_entity_poly.entity_id
_entity_poly.type
_entity_poly.pdbx_seq_one_letter_code
_entity_poly.pdbx_strand_id
1 'polypeptide(L)'
;MPHTYICFVWHMHQPFYKDLATGEYQLPWTRMHALKDYFGMVKILEDFPDIRQTFNLVPSMLVQIEDYAKDHAQDPFLRAALKPAEQLSPAEQDFILKYFFQAHPGRMIYRYPRYGELYDRHRGANGNPERARRAFSPQDFRDLQILSQLAWFDEEFQEHDPEVRALIDKGRDFDPADQSLMGRKQTEICAKILPIYREFAKKGQIELS
;
A
#
# COMPACT_ATOMS: atom_id res chain seq x y z
N MET A 1 23.71 1.40 40.02
CA MET A 1 24.34 1.17 38.69
C MET A 1 23.91 2.32 37.78
N PRO A 2 24.74 2.80 36.84
CA PRO A 2 24.27 3.78 35.87
C PRO A 2 23.17 3.16 34.99
N HIS A 3 22.13 3.94 34.72
CA HIS A 3 21.05 3.56 33.81
C HIS A 3 21.20 4.36 32.50
N THR A 4 21.08 3.68 31.37
CA THR A 4 20.95 4.33 30.05
C THR A 4 19.48 4.33 29.65
N TYR A 5 18.95 5.51 29.36
CA TYR A 5 17.59 5.67 28.84
C TYR A 5 17.65 5.83 27.32
N ILE A 6 16.80 5.07 26.62
CA ILE A 6 16.66 5.13 25.16
C ILE A 6 15.25 5.61 24.86
N CYS A 7 15.13 6.59 23.97
CA CYS A 7 13.84 7.09 23.48
C CYS A 7 13.79 6.95 21.95
N PHE A 8 12.77 6.25 21.45
CA PHE A 8 12.46 6.20 20.03
C PHE A 8 11.43 7.27 19.71
N VAL A 9 11.75 8.14 18.74
CA VAL A 9 10.85 9.20 18.27
C VAL A 9 10.64 9.02 16.77
N TRP A 10 9.42 8.66 16.39
CA TRP A 10 9.03 8.49 14.99
C TRP A 10 8.26 9.72 14.52
N HIS A 11 8.82 10.44 13.55
CA HIS A 11 8.11 11.52 12.88
C HIS A 11 7.36 10.95 11.66
N MET A 12 6.04 10.77 11.80
CA MET A 12 5.18 10.24 10.76
C MET A 12 4.55 11.37 9.96
N HIS A 13 5.10 11.59 8.77
CA HIS A 13 4.67 12.68 7.89
C HIS A 13 4.38 12.17 6.48
N GLN A 14 3.30 12.69 5.90
CA GLN A 14 3.05 12.69 4.47
C GLN A 14 2.66 14.10 4.03
N PRO A 15 3.18 14.57 2.88
CA PRO A 15 2.64 15.76 2.22
C PRO A 15 1.13 15.64 2.02
N PHE A 16 0.45 16.79 1.96
CA PHE A 16 -0.95 16.81 1.60
C PHE A 16 -1.10 16.66 0.08
N TYR A 17 -1.49 15.47 -0.39
CA TYR A 17 -1.54 15.14 -1.81
C TYR A 17 -2.89 15.41 -2.48
N LYS A 18 -3.93 15.71 -1.70
CA LYS A 18 -5.26 16.02 -2.22
C LYS A 18 -5.27 17.43 -2.78
N ASP A 19 -5.56 17.56 -4.07
CA ASP A 19 -5.86 18.85 -4.66
C ASP A 19 -7.26 19.30 -4.18
N LEU A 20 -7.33 20.43 -3.47
CA LEU A 20 -8.57 20.93 -2.90
C LEU A 20 -9.52 21.53 -3.95
N ALA A 21 -9.02 21.89 -5.13
CA ALA A 21 -9.87 22.41 -6.21
C ALA A 21 -10.66 21.29 -6.91
N THR A 22 -10.00 20.16 -7.14
CA THR A 22 -10.58 18.99 -7.84
C THR A 22 -11.13 17.93 -6.88
N GLY A 23 -10.59 17.86 -5.67
CA GLY A 23 -10.86 16.80 -4.70
C GLY A 23 -10.06 15.52 -4.95
N GLU A 24 -9.23 15.46 -6.01
CA GLU A 24 -8.46 14.28 -6.39
C GLU A 24 -7.06 14.26 -5.76
N TYR A 25 -6.62 13.05 -5.38
CA TYR A 25 -5.26 12.79 -4.91
C TYR A 25 -4.27 12.76 -6.08
N GLN A 26 -3.19 13.52 -5.97
CA GLN A 26 -2.16 13.60 -7.01
C GLN A 26 -1.14 12.47 -6.95
N LEU A 27 -0.93 11.88 -5.77
CA LEU A 27 0.00 10.78 -5.53
C LEU A 27 -0.57 9.82 -4.47
N PRO A 28 -0.26 8.51 -4.55
CA PRO A 28 -0.88 7.50 -3.70
C PRO A 28 -0.15 7.31 -2.37
N TRP A 29 0.93 8.06 -2.10
CA TRP A 29 1.93 7.68 -1.08
C TRP A 29 1.36 7.57 0.34
N THR A 30 0.40 8.43 0.72
CA THR A 30 -0.25 8.29 2.02
C THR A 30 -0.96 6.93 2.17
N ARG A 31 -1.66 6.46 1.12
CA ARG A 31 -2.26 5.12 1.09
C ARG A 31 -1.20 4.04 1.07
N MET A 32 -0.19 4.14 0.21
CA MET A 32 0.83 3.09 0.08
C MET A 32 1.60 2.86 1.40
N HIS A 33 1.97 3.92 2.12
CA HIS A 33 2.62 3.80 3.43
C HIS A 33 1.66 3.38 4.55
N ALA A 34 0.39 3.78 4.47
CA ALA A 34 -0.65 3.31 5.38
C ALA A 34 -0.83 1.79 5.32
N LEU A 35 -0.77 1.21 4.12
CA LEU A 35 -0.85 -0.24 3.92
C LEU A 35 0.39 -0.99 4.41
N LYS A 36 1.54 -0.32 4.44
CA LYS A 36 2.86 -0.96 4.64
C LYS A 36 3.43 -0.87 6.04
N ASP A 37 3.36 0.31 6.66
CA ASP A 37 4.21 0.63 7.82
C ASP A 37 3.39 1.06 9.04
N TYR A 38 2.30 1.80 8.84
CA TYR A 38 1.67 2.51 9.96
C TYR A 38 1.01 1.59 10.98
N PHE A 39 0.43 0.47 10.56
CA PHE A 39 -0.19 -0.49 11.48
C PHE A 39 0.84 -1.36 12.19
N GLY A 40 1.72 -2.05 11.45
CA GLY A 40 2.68 -3.00 12.00
C GLY A 40 3.67 -2.37 12.97
N MET A 41 4.10 -1.12 12.71
CA MET A 41 5.00 -0.39 13.61
C MET A 41 4.46 -0.21 15.03
N VAL A 42 3.14 -0.13 15.20
CA VAL A 42 2.52 -0.10 16.53
C VAL A 42 2.20 -1.50 17.00
N LYS A 43 1.68 -2.35 16.10
CA LYS A 43 1.25 -3.71 16.44
C LYS A 43 2.38 -4.56 17.02
N ILE A 44 3.60 -4.45 16.49
CA ILE A 44 4.78 -5.18 16.96
C ILE A 44 5.08 -4.97 18.46
N LEU A 45 4.62 -3.87 19.05
CA LEU A 45 4.80 -3.60 20.47
C LEU A 45 4.04 -4.59 21.39
N GLU A 46 3.06 -5.34 20.87
CA GLU A 46 2.43 -6.43 21.63
C GLU A 46 3.43 -7.52 22.02
N ASP A 47 4.41 -7.79 21.17
CA ASP A 47 5.46 -8.80 21.43
C ASP A 47 6.55 -8.27 22.38
N PHE A 48 6.58 -6.95 22.62
CA PHE A 48 7.59 -6.26 23.41
C PHE A 48 6.95 -5.29 24.43
N PRO A 49 6.24 -5.80 25.45
CA PRO A 49 5.42 -4.99 26.37
C PRO A 49 6.21 -3.95 27.19
N ASP A 50 7.51 -4.17 27.38
CA ASP A 50 8.39 -3.26 28.12
C ASP A 50 8.91 -2.09 27.28
N ILE A 51 8.84 -2.19 25.94
CA ILE A 51 9.31 -1.15 25.03
C ILE A 51 8.27 -0.05 24.92
N ARG A 52 8.71 1.20 25.04
CA ARG A 52 7.92 2.42 24.87
C ARG A 52 8.43 3.20 23.67
N GLN A 53 7.53 3.86 22.94
CA GLN A 53 7.88 4.66 21.76
C GLN A 53 7.05 5.94 21.70
N THR A 54 7.60 6.98 21.09
CA THR A 54 6.89 8.24 20.83
C THR A 54 6.65 8.39 19.34
N PHE A 55 5.41 8.69 18.96
CA PHE A 55 5.03 8.97 17.58
C PHE A 55 4.55 10.42 17.47
N ASN A 56 5.15 11.17 16.57
CA ASN A 56 4.59 12.43 16.09
C ASN A 56 3.75 12.17 14.85
N LEU A 57 2.44 12.40 14.93
CA LEU A 57 1.49 12.11 13.85
C LEU A 57 1.04 13.41 13.18
N VAL A 58 1.56 13.70 11.99
CA VAL A 58 1.24 14.97 11.32
C VAL A 58 -0.23 14.99 10.86
N PRO A 59 -1.01 16.04 11.17
CA PRO A 59 -2.43 16.11 10.81
C PRO A 59 -2.74 15.93 9.32
N SER A 60 -1.88 16.43 8.43
CA SER A 60 -2.05 16.25 6.97
C SER A 60 -2.10 14.79 6.57
N MET A 61 -1.30 13.93 7.21
CA MET A 61 -1.29 12.50 6.96
C MET A 61 -2.58 11.86 7.49
N LEU A 62 -3.01 12.22 8.71
CA LEU A 62 -4.20 11.64 9.35
C LEU A 62 -5.48 11.89 8.55
N VAL A 63 -5.71 13.13 8.10
CA VAL A 63 -6.90 13.48 7.30
C VAL A 63 -6.98 12.65 6.03
N GLN A 64 -5.84 12.43 5.37
CA GLN A 64 -5.80 11.63 4.14
C GLN A 64 -6.05 10.15 4.42
N ILE A 65 -5.47 9.58 5.49
CA ILE A 65 -5.75 8.19 5.91
C ILE A 65 -7.24 8.00 6.18
N GLU A 66 -7.88 8.97 6.84
CA GLU A 66 -9.32 8.93 7.11
C GLU A 66 -10.18 8.95 5.85
N ASP A 67 -9.78 9.69 4.80
CA ASP A 67 -10.47 9.67 3.51
C ASP A 67 -10.45 8.25 2.90
N TYR A 68 -9.30 7.55 2.95
CA TYR A 68 -9.21 6.17 2.46
C TYR A 68 -9.99 5.19 3.34
N ALA A 69 -9.90 5.34 4.67
CA ALA A 69 -10.62 4.50 5.63
C ALA A 69 -12.14 4.59 5.49
N LYS A 70 -12.66 5.74 5.03
CA LYS A 70 -14.09 6.00 4.81
C LYS A 70 -14.52 5.78 3.36
N ASP A 71 -13.63 5.31 2.49
CA ASP A 71 -13.87 5.13 1.06
C ASP A 71 -14.30 6.43 0.34
N HIS A 72 -13.81 7.58 0.81
CA HIS A 72 -14.09 8.91 0.24
C HIS A 72 -12.96 9.42 -0.66
N ALA A 73 -11.80 8.73 -0.67
CA ALA A 73 -10.63 9.18 -1.41
C ALA A 73 -10.82 9.03 -2.92
N GLN A 74 -10.67 10.13 -3.65
CA GLN A 74 -10.62 10.11 -5.11
C GLN A 74 -9.17 9.98 -5.55
N ASP A 75 -8.68 8.74 -5.66
CA ASP A 75 -7.30 8.41 -6.04
C ASP A 75 -7.26 7.77 -7.44
N PRO A 76 -6.72 8.45 -8.46
CA PRO A 76 -6.55 7.90 -9.81
C PRO A 76 -5.70 6.62 -9.85
N PHE A 77 -4.75 6.45 -8.93
CA PHE A 77 -3.94 5.24 -8.83
C PHE A 77 -4.76 4.06 -8.31
N LEU A 78 -5.54 4.27 -7.25
CA LEU A 78 -6.44 3.24 -6.73
C LEU A 78 -7.53 2.89 -7.75
N ARG A 79 -8.10 3.90 -8.42
CA ARG A 79 -9.07 3.73 -9.51
C ARG A 79 -8.48 2.86 -10.63
N ALA A 80 -7.26 3.16 -11.05
CA ALA A 80 -6.55 2.36 -12.06
C ALA A 80 -6.23 0.94 -11.55
N ALA A 81 -5.95 0.75 -10.26
CA ALA A 81 -5.69 -0.58 -9.68
C ALA A 81 -6.94 -1.47 -9.61
N LEU A 82 -8.12 -0.87 -9.42
CA LEU A 82 -9.37 -1.60 -9.23
C LEU A 82 -10.24 -1.69 -10.49
N LYS A 83 -9.89 -0.98 -11.57
CA LYS A 83 -10.63 -1.05 -12.83
C LYS A 83 -10.43 -2.42 -13.50
N PRO A 84 -11.50 -3.09 -14.00
CA PRO A 84 -11.37 -4.33 -14.75
C PRO A 84 -10.37 -4.18 -15.89
N ALA A 85 -9.38 -5.08 -15.96
CA ALA A 85 -8.27 -4.98 -16.90
C ALA A 85 -8.73 -4.95 -18.37
N GLU A 86 -9.82 -5.65 -18.69
CA GLU A 86 -10.46 -5.67 -20.00
C GLU A 86 -11.03 -4.32 -20.44
N GLN A 87 -11.28 -3.42 -19.49
CA GLN A 87 -11.88 -2.10 -19.73
C GLN A 87 -10.85 -0.97 -19.65
N LEU A 88 -9.56 -1.28 -19.50
CA LEU A 88 -8.50 -0.28 -19.49
C LEU A 88 -8.34 0.34 -20.88
N SER A 89 -8.43 1.66 -20.94
CA SER A 89 -8.07 2.44 -22.12
C SER A 89 -6.55 2.42 -22.34
N PRO A 90 -6.05 2.72 -23.56
CA PRO A 90 -4.61 2.82 -23.80
C PRO A 90 -3.87 3.79 -22.87
N ALA A 91 -4.52 4.90 -22.50
CA ALA A 91 -3.95 5.88 -21.57
C ALA A 91 -3.85 5.34 -20.13
N GLU A 92 -4.84 4.56 -19.68
CA GLU A 92 -4.80 3.90 -18.36
C GLU A 92 -3.78 2.76 -18.33
N GLN A 93 -3.61 2.03 -19.43
CA GLN A 93 -2.55 1.03 -19.58
C GLN A 93 -1.16 1.67 -19.46
N ASP A 94 -0.94 2.80 -20.13
CA ASP A 94 0.31 3.57 -20.01
C ASP A 94 0.53 4.08 -18.60
N PHE A 95 -0.53 4.56 -17.95
CA PHE A 95 -0.47 4.99 -16.56
C PHE A 95 -0.03 3.85 -15.64
N ILE A 96 -0.67 2.67 -15.75
CA ILE A 96 -0.32 1.49 -14.96
C ILE A 96 1.13 1.08 -15.21
N LEU A 97 1.55 0.93 -16.46
CA LEU A 97 2.93 0.51 -16.79
C LEU A 97 3.98 1.52 -16.31
N LYS A 98 3.65 2.82 -16.31
CA LYS A 98 4.53 3.88 -15.81
C LYS A 98 4.68 3.88 -14.29
N TYR A 99 3.61 3.65 -13.55
CA TYR A 99 3.58 3.88 -12.11
C TYR A 99 3.58 2.61 -11.25
N PHE A 100 3.05 1.49 -11.75
CA PHE A 100 2.83 0.31 -10.90
C PHE A 100 4.10 -0.49 -10.65
N PHE A 101 5.22 -0.13 -11.28
CA PHE A 101 6.55 -0.66 -10.97
C PHE A 101 7.39 0.28 -10.08
N GLN A 102 6.80 1.31 -9.47
CA GLN A 102 7.48 2.20 -8.52
C GLN A 102 7.62 1.59 -7.12
N ALA A 103 8.08 0.33 -7.06
CA ALA A 103 8.44 -0.39 -5.85
C ALA A 103 9.89 -0.84 -5.94
N HIS A 104 10.57 -1.05 -4.80
CA HIS A 104 11.97 -1.44 -4.83
C HIS A 104 12.15 -2.84 -5.47
N PRO A 105 12.91 -2.99 -6.58
CA PRO A 105 12.95 -4.26 -7.32
C PRO A 105 13.34 -5.46 -6.45
N GLY A 106 14.46 -5.36 -5.72
CA GLY A 106 14.97 -6.49 -4.92
C GLY A 106 14.23 -6.80 -3.62
N ARG A 107 13.41 -5.87 -3.10
CA ARG A 107 12.78 -6.01 -1.77
C ARG A 107 11.27 -6.20 -1.85
N MET A 108 10.66 -5.76 -2.96
CA MET A 108 9.21 -5.74 -3.13
C MET A 108 8.80 -6.46 -4.42
N ILE A 109 9.43 -6.16 -5.55
CA ILE A 109 9.01 -6.72 -6.84
C ILE A 109 9.39 -8.21 -6.92
N TYR A 110 10.68 -8.53 -6.83
CA TYR A 110 11.16 -9.92 -6.99
C TYR A 110 10.82 -10.84 -5.80
N ARG A 111 10.19 -10.33 -4.74
CA ARG A 111 9.56 -11.16 -3.68
C ARG A 111 8.41 -11.99 -4.24
N TYR A 112 7.75 -11.49 -5.29
CA TYR A 112 6.65 -12.17 -5.98
C TYR A 112 7.11 -12.58 -7.38
N PRO A 113 7.26 -13.89 -7.68
CA PRO A 113 7.81 -14.35 -8.96
C PRO A 113 7.11 -13.74 -10.17
N ARG A 114 5.77 -13.73 -10.15
CA ARG A 114 4.95 -13.16 -11.21
C ARG A 114 5.16 -11.66 -11.40
N TYR A 115 5.33 -10.91 -10.31
CA TYR A 115 5.57 -9.47 -10.40
C TYR A 115 6.95 -9.17 -11.01
N GLY A 116 7.96 -9.97 -10.66
CA GLY A 116 9.27 -9.96 -11.29
C GLY A 116 9.22 -10.22 -12.79
N GLU A 117 8.50 -11.25 -13.24
CA GLU A 117 8.30 -11.54 -14.67
C GLU A 117 7.71 -10.34 -15.43
N LEU A 118 6.68 -9.71 -14.86
CA LEU A 118 6.02 -8.54 -15.45
C LEU A 118 6.97 -7.34 -15.50
N TYR A 119 7.79 -7.15 -14.46
CA TYR A 119 8.78 -6.09 -14.40
C TYR A 119 9.88 -6.26 -15.46
N ASP A 120 10.42 -7.47 -15.61
CA ASP A 120 11.43 -7.76 -16.63
C ASP A 120 10.88 -7.57 -18.04
N ARG A 121 9.64 -7.99 -18.27
CA ARG A 121 8.95 -7.75 -19.55
C ARG A 121 8.79 -6.27 -19.84
N HIS A 122 8.38 -5.47 -18.85
CA HIS A 122 8.27 -4.02 -18.98
C HIS A 122 9.64 -3.38 -19.28
N ARG A 123 10.72 -3.81 -18.62
CA ARG A 123 12.07 -3.34 -18.91
C ARG A 123 12.54 -3.68 -20.32
N GLY A 124 12.17 -4.86 -20.84
CA GLY A 124 12.46 -5.28 -22.21
C GLY A 124 11.85 -4.40 -23.30
N ALA A 125 10.86 -3.56 -22.95
CA ALA A 125 10.28 -2.57 -23.87
C ALA A 125 11.19 -1.34 -24.09
N ASN A 126 12.29 -1.19 -23.34
CA ASN A 126 13.28 -0.10 -23.47
C ASN A 126 12.66 1.30 -23.44
N GLY A 127 11.65 1.51 -22.59
CA GLY A 127 10.98 2.80 -22.43
C GLY A 127 10.03 3.20 -23.57
N ASN A 128 9.75 2.30 -24.53
CA ASN A 128 8.74 2.54 -25.56
C ASN A 128 7.33 2.14 -25.05
N PRO A 129 6.39 3.09 -24.87
CA PRO A 129 5.08 2.79 -24.32
C PRO A 129 4.24 1.85 -25.18
N GLU A 130 4.27 2.02 -26.50
CA GLU A 130 3.50 1.14 -27.40
C GLU A 130 3.99 -0.31 -27.35
N ARG A 131 5.31 -0.50 -27.35
CA ARG A 131 5.93 -1.81 -27.22
C ARG A 131 5.60 -2.45 -25.86
N ALA A 132 5.62 -1.65 -24.80
CA ALA A 132 5.25 -2.11 -23.47
C ALA A 132 3.79 -2.57 -23.44
N ARG A 133 2.84 -1.77 -23.94
CA ARG A 133 1.41 -2.14 -24.01
C ARG A 133 1.18 -3.44 -24.79
N ARG A 134 1.80 -3.59 -25.96
CA ARG A 134 1.65 -4.80 -26.79
C ARG A 134 2.21 -6.07 -26.13
N ALA A 135 3.08 -5.93 -25.14
CA ALA A 135 3.65 -7.07 -24.42
C ALA A 135 2.75 -7.57 -23.26
N PHE A 136 1.64 -6.89 -22.97
CA PHE A 136 0.76 -7.19 -21.85
C PHE A 136 -0.64 -7.54 -22.35
N SER A 137 -1.14 -8.69 -21.91
CA SER A 137 -2.54 -9.11 -22.05
C SER A 137 -3.40 -8.52 -20.91
N PRO A 138 -4.75 -8.57 -21.01
CA PRO A 138 -5.62 -8.20 -19.90
C PRO A 138 -5.30 -8.96 -18.59
N GLN A 139 -4.91 -10.24 -18.68
CA GLN A 139 -4.50 -11.00 -17.49
C GLN A 139 -3.19 -10.45 -16.89
N ASP A 140 -2.21 -10.09 -17.72
CA ASP A 140 -0.96 -9.49 -17.23
C ASP A 140 -1.23 -8.15 -16.52
N PHE A 141 -2.18 -7.34 -17.03
CA PHE A 141 -2.59 -6.11 -16.37
C PHE A 141 -3.26 -6.37 -15.03
N ARG A 142 -4.16 -7.35 -14.93
CA ARG A 142 -4.80 -7.68 -13.65
C ARG A 142 -3.81 -8.17 -12.61
N ASP A 143 -2.91 -9.06 -13.02
CA ASP A 143 -1.83 -9.54 -12.15
C ASP A 143 -0.96 -8.36 -11.66
N LEU A 144 -0.58 -7.44 -12.56
CA LEU A 144 0.17 -6.23 -12.20
C LEU A 144 -0.62 -5.33 -11.26
N GLN A 145 -1.90 -5.11 -11.53
CA GLN A 145 -2.79 -4.29 -10.72
C GLN A 145 -2.82 -4.80 -9.27
N ILE A 146 -2.96 -6.11 -9.05
CA ILE A 146 -3.03 -6.69 -7.70
C ILE A 146 -1.66 -6.75 -7.04
N LEU A 147 -0.64 -7.29 -7.73
CA LEU A 147 0.70 -7.48 -7.15
C LEU A 147 1.37 -6.15 -6.78
N SER A 148 1.12 -5.09 -7.56
CA SER A 148 1.64 -3.75 -7.25
C SER A 148 1.03 -3.14 -5.99
N GLN A 149 -0.17 -3.55 -5.56
CA GLN A 149 -0.75 -3.14 -4.29
C GLN A 149 -0.32 -4.08 -3.16
N LEU A 150 -0.42 -5.40 -3.39
CA LEU A 150 -0.10 -6.44 -2.41
C LEU A 150 1.34 -6.34 -1.91
N ALA A 151 2.27 -5.95 -2.78
CA ALA A 151 3.67 -5.75 -2.41
C ALA A 151 3.90 -4.66 -1.34
N TRP A 152 2.91 -3.81 -1.08
CA TRP A 152 2.92 -2.78 -0.05
C TRP A 152 2.17 -3.16 1.21
N PHE A 153 1.60 -4.36 1.33
CA PHE A 153 0.93 -4.74 2.57
C PHE A 153 1.97 -5.06 3.65
N ASP A 154 1.75 -4.57 4.87
CA ASP A 154 2.56 -4.88 6.06
C ASP A 154 2.62 -6.40 6.30
N GLU A 155 3.75 -6.91 6.79
CA GLU A 155 3.95 -8.34 7.08
C GLU A 155 2.90 -8.87 8.06
N GLU A 156 2.43 -8.03 8.98
CA GLU A 156 1.34 -8.37 9.89
C GLU A 156 0.07 -8.81 9.14
N PHE A 157 -0.29 -8.15 8.04
CA PHE A 157 -1.42 -8.56 7.22
C PHE A 157 -1.09 -9.75 6.33
N GLN A 158 0.14 -9.85 5.82
CA GLN A 158 0.55 -10.98 4.99
C GLN A 158 0.54 -12.30 5.78
N GLU A 159 0.89 -12.27 7.06
CA GLU A 159 1.00 -13.46 7.91
C GLU A 159 -0.33 -13.82 8.57
N HIS A 160 -1.08 -12.83 9.06
CA HIS A 160 -2.22 -13.06 9.94
C HIS A 160 -3.60 -12.86 9.29
N ASP A 161 -3.69 -12.21 8.12
CA ASP A 161 -4.97 -12.05 7.41
C ASP A 161 -5.18 -13.17 6.38
N PRO A 162 -6.17 -14.08 6.57
CA PRO A 162 -6.35 -15.23 5.69
C PRO A 162 -6.67 -14.88 4.24
N GLU A 163 -7.39 -13.77 3.99
CA GLU A 163 -7.73 -13.34 2.63
C GLU A 163 -6.49 -12.77 1.92
N VAL A 164 -5.66 -12.00 2.62
CA VAL A 164 -4.38 -11.50 2.08
C VAL A 164 -3.42 -12.65 1.78
N ARG A 165 -3.29 -13.60 2.71
CA ARG A 165 -2.43 -14.77 2.52
C ARG A 165 -2.87 -15.60 1.32
N ALA A 166 -4.18 -15.79 1.13
CA ALA A 166 -4.71 -16.49 -0.04
C ALA A 166 -4.33 -15.79 -1.37
N LEU A 167 -4.29 -14.45 -1.42
CA LEU A 167 -3.81 -13.71 -2.59
C LEU A 167 -2.31 -13.92 -2.84
N ILE A 168 -1.51 -13.95 -1.78
CA ILE A 168 -0.07 -14.23 -1.87
C ILE A 168 0.17 -15.65 -2.39
N ASP A 169 -0.52 -16.63 -1.81
CA ASP A 169 -0.42 -18.04 -2.19
C ASP A 169 -0.87 -18.26 -3.64
N LYS A 170 -1.91 -17.53 -4.09
CA LYS A 170 -2.35 -17.55 -5.49
C LYS A 170 -1.27 -17.02 -6.43
N GLY A 171 -0.68 -15.87 -6.10
CA GLY A 171 0.53 -15.31 -6.72
C GLY A 171 0.46 -14.89 -8.19
N ARG A 172 -0.52 -15.39 -8.97
CA ARG A 172 -0.72 -15.15 -10.40
C ARG A 172 -2.14 -15.53 -10.83
N ASP A 173 -2.48 -15.19 -12.07
CA ASP A 173 -3.76 -15.58 -12.69
C ASP A 173 -4.96 -15.13 -11.84
N PHE A 174 -4.87 -13.90 -11.32
CA PHE A 174 -5.92 -13.33 -10.51
C PHE A 174 -7.19 -13.09 -11.33
N ASP A 175 -8.33 -13.00 -10.64
CA ASP A 175 -9.65 -12.82 -11.23
C ASP A 175 -10.34 -11.53 -10.71
N PRO A 176 -11.49 -11.13 -11.28
CA PRO A 176 -12.19 -9.93 -10.83
C PRO A 176 -12.63 -9.95 -9.36
N ALA A 177 -12.81 -11.13 -8.75
CA ALA A 177 -13.15 -11.24 -7.33
C ALA A 177 -11.93 -10.89 -6.46
N ASP A 178 -10.74 -11.34 -6.85
CA ASP A 178 -9.49 -10.94 -6.19
C ASP A 178 -9.25 -9.43 -6.25
N GLN A 179 -9.55 -8.81 -7.40
CA GLN A 179 -9.42 -7.35 -7.56
C GLN A 179 -10.40 -6.61 -6.66
N SER A 180 -11.63 -7.10 -6.55
CA SER A 180 -12.64 -6.54 -5.64
C SER A 180 -12.23 -6.70 -4.17
N LEU A 181 -11.70 -7.88 -3.81
CA LEU A 181 -11.14 -8.15 -2.50
C LEU A 181 -9.99 -7.19 -2.18
N MET A 182 -9.08 -6.97 -3.13
CA MET A 182 -7.95 -6.04 -2.98
C MET A 182 -8.42 -4.62 -2.63
N GLY A 183 -9.52 -4.14 -3.23
CA GLY A 183 -10.13 -2.87 -2.86
C GLY A 183 -10.62 -2.87 -1.41
N ARG A 184 -11.42 -3.88 -1.03
CA ARG A 184 -11.93 -4.01 0.35
C ARG A 184 -10.82 -4.04 1.40
N LYS A 185 -9.78 -4.86 1.19
CA LYS A 185 -8.68 -5.00 2.14
C LYS A 185 -7.94 -3.68 2.37
N GLN A 186 -7.75 -2.86 1.33
CA GLN A 186 -7.08 -1.58 1.49
C GLN A 186 -7.88 -0.61 2.38
N THR A 187 -9.21 -0.53 2.17
CA THR A 187 -10.09 0.27 3.03
C THR A 187 -10.09 -0.24 4.47
N GLU A 188 -10.22 -1.57 4.65
CA GLU A 188 -10.18 -2.22 5.97
C GLU A 188 -8.86 -1.96 6.71
N ILE A 189 -7.71 -2.05 6.03
CA ILE A 189 -6.39 -1.80 6.61
C ILE A 189 -6.26 -0.32 7.01
N CYS A 190 -6.60 0.62 6.12
CA CYS A 190 -6.57 2.05 6.43
C CYS A 190 -7.45 2.38 7.66
N ALA A 191 -8.61 1.74 7.79
CA ALA A 191 -9.51 1.93 8.92
C ALA A 191 -8.96 1.42 10.27
N LYS A 192 -7.99 0.49 10.27
CA LYS A 192 -7.36 -0.05 11.48
C LYS A 192 -6.26 0.84 12.05
N ILE A 193 -5.71 1.77 11.27
CA ILE A 193 -4.54 2.57 11.66
C ILE A 193 -4.86 3.45 12.87
N LEU A 194 -5.77 4.42 12.75
CA LEU A 194 -6.04 5.33 13.88
C LEU A 194 -6.49 4.58 15.16
N PRO A 195 -7.31 3.51 15.09
CA PRO A 195 -7.62 2.68 16.25
C PRO A 195 -6.42 2.08 16.97
N ILE A 196 -5.44 1.48 16.26
CA ILE A 196 -4.29 0.83 16.93
C ILE A 196 -3.43 1.85 17.70
N TYR A 197 -3.19 3.03 17.13
CA TYR A 197 -2.48 4.10 17.83
C TYR A 197 -3.23 4.57 19.09
N ARG A 198 -4.57 4.73 19.00
CA ARG A 198 -5.37 5.10 20.17
C ARG A 198 -5.34 4.04 21.26
N GLU A 199 -5.37 2.77 20.88
CA GLU A 199 -5.31 1.66 21.82
C GLU A 199 -3.99 1.65 22.60
N PHE A 200 -2.86 1.68 21.90
CA PHE A 200 -1.54 1.64 22.53
C PHE A 200 -1.22 2.91 23.33
N ALA A 201 -1.75 4.07 22.90
CA ALA A 201 -1.65 5.31 23.66
C ALA A 201 -2.41 5.21 24.99
N LYS A 202 -3.63 4.63 24.98
CA LYS A 202 -4.41 4.40 26.21
C LYS A 202 -3.73 3.42 27.17
N LYS A 203 -3.01 2.42 26.66
CA LYS A 203 -2.17 1.51 27.45
C LYS A 203 -0.89 2.19 27.99
N GLY A 204 -0.60 3.41 27.56
CA GLY A 204 0.62 4.16 27.88
C GLY A 204 1.88 3.59 27.24
N GLN A 205 1.76 2.65 26.28
CA GLN A 205 2.92 2.04 25.63
C GLN A 205 3.51 2.93 24.54
N ILE A 206 2.66 3.77 23.95
CA ILE A 206 3.12 4.85 23.07
C ILE A 206 2.68 6.21 23.58
N GLU A 207 3.48 7.23 23.28
CA GLU A 207 3.11 8.63 23.41
C GLU A 207 2.80 9.20 22.01
N LEU A 208 1.76 10.02 21.91
CA LEU A 208 1.36 10.69 20.67
C LEU A 208 1.60 12.19 20.80
N SER A 209 2.25 12.78 19.79
CA SER A 209 2.50 14.22 19.65
C SER A 209 2.07 14.76 18.29
#